data_AF-W7T1C7-F1
#
_entry.id   AF-W7T1C7-F1
#
_cell.length_a   1.000
_cell.length_b   1.000
_cell.length_c   1.000
_cell.angle_alpha   90.00
_cell.angle_beta   90.00
_cell.angle_gamma   90.00
#
_symmetry.space_group_name_H-M   'P 1'
#
loop_
_entity.id
_entity.type
_entity.pdbx_description
1 polymer ?
#
loop_
_entity_poly.entity_id
_entity_poly.type
_entity_poly.pdbx_seq_one_letter_code
_entity_poly.pdbx_strand_id
1 'polypeptide(L)'
;MLATRFLVPPTVMLEEVSQPGDEGWEAVVRRLHRTDGPGWQHEVDELAAALLAGCRGALPLGDLLHLLAYGHGQSVDDLERTALPIVRDLVRHGMVVPA
;
A
#
# COMPACT_ATOMS: atom_id res chain seq x y z
N MET A 1 8.56 -6.73 11.49
CA MET A 1 8.13 -5.75 10.46
C MET A 1 7.18 -4.71 11.03
N LEU A 2 6.29 -5.02 11.99
CA LEU A 2 5.36 -4.03 12.57
C LEU A 2 6.04 -2.80 13.20
N ALA A 3 7.17 -2.99 13.90
CA ALA A 3 7.95 -1.89 14.47
C ALA A 3 8.82 -1.12 13.44
N THR A 4 8.86 -1.59 12.18
CA THR A 4 9.70 -0.99 11.14
C THR A 4 8.98 0.18 10.49
N ARG A 5 9.70 1.28 10.28
CA ARG A 5 9.24 2.39 9.44
C ARG A 5 9.59 2.09 8.00
N PHE A 6 8.68 2.41 7.10
CA PHE A 6 8.83 2.15 5.67
C PHE A 6 8.66 3.43 4.86
N LEU A 7 9.33 3.49 3.71
CA LEU A 7 9.16 4.52 2.69
C LEU A 7 8.84 3.89 1.33
N VAL A 8 8.01 4.57 0.55
CA VAL A 8 7.85 4.30 -0.88
C VAL A 8 9.00 4.98 -1.64
N PRO A 9 9.85 4.26 -2.38
CA PRO A 9 10.94 4.86 -3.14
C PRO A 9 10.44 5.85 -4.19
N PRO A 10 11.23 6.88 -4.56
CA PRO A 10 10.86 7.85 -5.59
C PRO A 10 10.73 7.23 -6.99
N THR A 11 11.23 6.00 -7.19
CA THR A 11 11.11 5.25 -8.44
C THR A 11 9.80 4.47 -8.55
N VAL A 12 8.98 4.44 -7.49
CA VAL A 12 7.68 3.78 -7.47
C VAL A 12 6.58 4.79 -7.76
N MET A 13 5.71 4.44 -8.70
CA MET A 13 4.57 5.23 -9.14
C MET A 13 3.28 4.45 -8.87
N LEU A 14 2.20 5.16 -8.51
CA LEU A 14 0.86 4.61 -8.43
C LEU A 14 0.06 5.11 -9.64
N GLU A 15 -0.42 4.18 -10.46
CA GLU A 15 -1.41 4.40 -11.50
C GLU A 15 -2.80 4.09 -10.94
N GLU A 16 -3.75 5.01 -11.13
CA GLU A 16 -5.16 4.78 -10.83
C GLU A 16 -5.99 5.01 -12.09
N VAL A 17 -6.82 4.04 -12.43
CA VAL A 17 -7.75 4.13 -13.57
C VAL A 17 -9.16 4.04 -13.04
N SER A 18 -9.99 5.00 -13.46
CA SER A 18 -11.41 5.04 -13.17
C SER A 18 -12.22 5.06 -14.45
N GLN A 19 -13.39 4.42 -14.41
CA GLN A 19 -14.37 4.41 -15.49
C GLN A 19 -15.65 5.14 -15.07
N PRO A 20 -16.48 5.62 -16.03
CA PRO A 20 -17.81 6.10 -15.69
C PRO A 20 -18.70 4.97 -15.14
N GLY A 21 -19.45 5.27 -14.07
CA GLY A 21 -20.46 4.40 -13.45
C GLY A 21 -21.69 5.22 -13.00
N ASP A 22 -22.64 4.56 -12.36
CA ASP A 22 -23.97 5.14 -12.05
C ASP A 22 -23.90 6.36 -11.10
N GLU A 23 -22.94 6.36 -10.18
CA GLU A 23 -22.74 7.41 -9.16
C GLU A 23 -21.51 8.29 -9.46
N GLY A 24 -21.00 8.28 -10.70
CA GLY A 24 -19.82 9.06 -11.12
C GLY A 24 -18.63 8.19 -11.51
N TRP A 25 -17.42 8.54 -11.06
CA TRP A 25 -16.21 7.78 -11.38
C TRP A 25 -16.06 6.56 -10.45
N GLU A 26 -15.89 5.37 -11.03
CA GLU A 26 -15.60 4.14 -10.31
C GLU A 26 -14.15 3.72 -10.56
N ALA A 27 -13.37 3.55 -9.49
CA ALA A 27 -11.99 3.08 -9.60
C ALA A 27 -11.97 1.58 -9.95
N VAL A 28 -11.31 1.24 -11.05
CA VAL A 28 -11.22 -0.16 -11.57
C VAL A 28 -9.84 -0.76 -11.48
N VAL A 29 -8.80 0.08 -11.46
CA VAL A 29 -7.41 -0.37 -11.36
C VAL A 29 -6.67 0.55 -10.42
N ARG A 30 -5.89 -0.04 -9.51
CA ARG A 30 -4.76 0.62 -8.85
C ARG A 30 -3.53 -0.25 -9.05
N ARG A 31 -2.50 0.31 -9.67
CA ARG A 31 -1.29 -0.43 -10.03
C ARG A 31 -0.05 0.32 -9.60
N LEU A 32 0.81 -0.36 -8.86
CA LEU A 32 2.16 0.11 -8.58
C LEU A 32 3.07 -0.24 -9.75
N HIS A 33 3.88 0.72 -10.15
CA HIS A 33 4.93 0.54 -11.15
C HIS A 33 6.26 0.93 -10.53
N ARG A 34 7.26 0.08 -10.70
CA ARG A 34 8.64 0.44 -10.37
C ARG A 34 9.39 0.78 -11.64
N THR A 35 9.92 2.00 -11.71
CA THR A 35 10.60 2.53 -12.91
C THR A 35 12.07 2.13 -13.00
N ASP A 36 12.62 1.52 -11.95
CA ASP A 36 13.99 1.02 -11.90
C ASP A 36 14.07 -0.50 -11.68
N GLY A 37 15.22 -1.08 -12.05
CA GLY A 37 15.49 -2.52 -11.95
C GLY A 37 14.55 -3.37 -12.83
N PRO A 38 14.03 -4.52 -12.35
CA PRO A 38 13.29 -5.47 -13.19
C PRO A 38 11.92 -5.00 -13.71
N GLY A 39 11.49 -3.78 -13.38
CA GLY A 39 10.20 -3.24 -13.83
C GLY A 39 8.99 -3.94 -13.20
N TRP A 40 9.09 -4.33 -11.93
CA TRP A 40 7.97 -4.98 -11.22
C TRP A 40 6.70 -4.14 -11.28
N GLN A 41 5.56 -4.82 -11.28
CA GLN A 41 4.23 -4.21 -11.19
C GLN A 41 3.35 -5.01 -10.23
N HIS A 42 2.52 -4.32 -9.46
CA HIS A 42 1.56 -4.96 -8.54
C HIS A 42 0.22 -4.25 -8.64
N GLU A 43 -0.86 -5.00 -8.87
CA GLU A 43 -2.20 -4.49 -8.62
C GLU A 43 -2.46 -4.50 -7.12
N VAL A 44 -3.07 -3.44 -6.62
CA VAL A 44 -3.38 -3.27 -5.21
C VAL A 44 -4.83 -2.83 -5.05
N ASP A 45 -5.40 -3.11 -3.89
CA ASP A 45 -6.69 -2.54 -3.53
C ASP A 45 -6.52 -1.13 -2.94
N GLU A 46 -7.65 -0.50 -2.62
CA GLU A 46 -7.70 0.84 -2.01
C GLU A 46 -6.97 0.88 -0.66
N LEU A 47 -7.12 -0.17 0.16
CA LEU A 47 -6.58 -0.21 1.51
C LEU A 47 -5.05 -0.31 1.48
N ALA A 48 -4.51 -1.13 0.58
CA ALA A 48 -3.08 -1.23 0.34
C ALA A 48 -2.52 0.09 -0.23
N ALA A 49 -3.21 0.74 -1.17
CA ALA A 49 -2.81 2.06 -1.66
C ALA A 49 -2.78 3.11 -0.52
N ALA A 50 -3.78 3.10 0.36
CA ALA A 50 -3.84 3.98 1.54
C ALA A 50 -2.69 3.71 2.53
N LEU A 51 -2.38 2.44 2.79
CA LEU A 51 -1.22 2.05 3.60
C LEU A 51 0.09 2.61 3.03
N LEU A 52 0.29 2.47 1.72
CA LEU A 52 1.48 2.95 1.02
C LEU A 52 1.59 4.48 1.03
N ALA A 53 0.47 5.20 0.94
CA ALA A 53 0.45 6.65 1.11
C ALA A 53 0.94 7.08 2.51
N GLY A 54 0.74 6.23 3.52
CA GLY A 54 1.26 6.41 4.88
C GLY A 54 2.73 6.03 5.08
N CYS A 55 3.29 5.19 4.21
CA CYS A 55 4.70 4.76 4.23
C CYS A 55 5.64 5.90 3.80
N ARG A 56 5.85 6.86 4.71
CA ARG A 56 6.68 8.06 4.52
C ARG A 56 7.87 8.14 5.49
N GLY A 57 8.21 7.04 6.15
CA GLY A 57 9.26 6.98 7.17
C GLY A 57 8.92 7.64 8.50
N ALA A 58 7.68 8.08 8.73
CA ALA A 58 7.28 8.77 9.96
C ALA A 58 6.82 7.79 11.06
N LEU A 59 5.94 6.86 10.71
CA LEU A 59 5.30 5.92 11.64
C LEU A 59 5.76 4.46 11.38
N PRO A 60 5.84 3.63 12.42
CA PRO A 60 5.94 2.18 12.27
C PRO A 60 4.75 1.61 11.49
N LEU A 61 4.97 0.50 10.79
CA LEU A 61 3.92 -0.21 10.05
C LEU A 61 2.70 -0.55 10.92
N GLY A 62 2.92 -1.00 12.16
CA GLY A 62 1.84 -1.34 13.08
C GLY A 62 0.93 -0.14 13.36
N ASP A 63 1.49 1.05 13.59
CA ASP A 63 0.71 2.26 13.86
C ASP A 63 -0.13 2.66 12.63
N LEU A 64 0.43 2.54 11.42
CA LEU A 64 -0.31 2.78 10.18
C LEU A 64 -1.49 1.81 10.02
N LEU A 65 -1.28 0.53 10.30
CA LEU A 65 -2.35 -0.48 10.24
C LEU A 65 -3.43 -0.25 11.31
N HIS A 66 -3.05 0.21 12.51
CA HIS A 66 -4.03 0.60 13.54
C HIS A 66 -4.89 1.79 13.09
N LEU A 67 -4.28 2.82 12.48
CA LEU A 67 -5.00 3.98 11.97
C LEU A 67 -5.96 3.60 10.84
N LEU A 68 -5.53 2.74 9.91
CA LEU A 68 -6.39 2.24 8.83
C LEU A 68 -7.53 1.40 9.37
N ALA A 69 -7.25 0.44 10.27
CA ALA A 69 -8.28 -0.39 10.88
C ALA A 69 -9.34 0.48 11.58
N TYR A 70 -8.91 1.51 12.33
CA TYR A 70 -9.81 2.46 12.97
C TYR A 70 -10.67 3.24 11.94
N GLY A 71 -10.05 3.78 10.89
CA GLY A 71 -10.74 4.57 9.86
C GLY A 71 -11.74 3.76 9.02
N HIS A 72 -11.50 2.47 8.84
CA HIS A 72 -12.34 1.56 8.04
C HIS A 72 -13.23 0.65 8.89
N GLY A 73 -13.25 0.79 10.22
CA GLY A 73 -14.05 -0.05 11.12
C GLY A 73 -13.67 -1.53 11.08
N GLN A 74 -12.41 -1.85 10.83
CA GLN A 74 -11.89 -3.21 10.71
C GLN A 74 -11.14 -3.66 11.98
N SER A 75 -10.99 -4.98 12.13
CA SER A 75 -10.14 -5.57 13.15
C SER A 75 -8.67 -5.36 12.81
N VAL A 76 -7.90 -4.78 13.74
CA VAL A 76 -6.45 -4.59 13.57
C VAL A 76 -5.76 -5.93 13.36
N ASP A 77 -6.06 -6.93 14.17
CA ASP A 77 -5.40 -8.24 14.11
C ASP A 77 -5.65 -8.94 12.76
N ASP A 78 -6.85 -8.78 12.21
CA ASP A 78 -7.18 -9.32 10.89
C ASP A 78 -6.45 -8.57 9.78
N LEU A 79 -6.40 -7.24 9.88
CA LEU A 79 -5.70 -6.40 8.92
C LEU A 79 -4.19 -6.63 8.95
N GLU A 80 -3.57 -6.79 10.12
CA GLU A 80 -2.15 -7.13 10.23
C GLU A 80 -1.87 -8.50 9.58
N ARG A 81 -2.72 -9.50 9.83
CA ARG A 81 -2.58 -10.84 9.28
C ARG A 81 -2.65 -10.85 7.75
N THR A 82 -3.52 -10.03 7.15
CA THR A 82 -3.66 -9.93 5.68
C THR A 82 -2.60 -9.03 5.05
N ALA A 83 -2.23 -7.92 5.69
CA ALA A 83 -1.28 -6.95 5.15
C ALA A 83 0.17 -7.43 5.21
N LEU A 84 0.59 -8.14 6.26
CA LEU A 84 2.00 -8.52 6.45
C LEU A 84 2.60 -9.35 5.30
N PRO A 85 1.92 -10.36 4.74
CA PRO A 85 2.38 -11.06 3.53
C PRO A 85 2.56 -10.11 2.33
N ILE A 86 1.59 -9.22 2.09
CA ILE A 86 1.62 -8.27 0.97
C ILE A 86 2.81 -7.32 1.12
N VAL A 87 2.97 -6.71 2.30
CA VAL A 87 4.11 -5.80 2.57
C VAL A 87 5.45 -6.53 2.40
N ARG A 88 5.54 -7.80 2.80
CA ARG A 88 6.76 -8.59 2.59
C ARG A 88 7.09 -8.75 1.11
N ASP A 89 6.11 -9.00 0.27
CA ASP A 89 6.32 -9.15 -1.17
C ASP A 89 6.62 -7.79 -1.84
N LEU A 90 5.97 -6.72 -1.40
CA LEU A 90 6.32 -5.36 -1.82
C LEU A 90 7.76 -4.98 -1.44
N VAL A 91 8.23 -5.38 -0.25
CA VAL A 91 9.63 -5.18 0.18
C VAL A 91 10.60 -5.99 -0.68
N ARG A 92 10.29 -7.26 -0.95
CA ARG A 92 11.10 -8.12 -1.84
C ARG A 92 11.24 -7.53 -3.24
N HIS A 93 10.17 -6.93 -3.75
CA HIS A 93 10.16 -6.29 -5.06
C HIS A 93 10.58 -4.81 -5.02
N GLY A 94 11.07 -4.30 -3.88
CA GLY A 94 11.52 -2.92 -3.73
C GLY A 94 10.45 -1.85 -3.98
N MET A 95 9.17 -2.21 -3.87
CA MET A 95 8.05 -1.27 -3.94
C MET A 95 7.95 -0.41 -2.67
N VAL A 96 8.46 -0.95 -1.58
CA VAL A 96 8.57 -0.31 -0.26
C VAL A 96 9.90 -0.73 0.33
N VAL A 97 10.59 0.17 1.01
CA VAL A 97 11.87 -0.14 1.65
C VAL A 97 11.86 0.34 3.10
N PRO A 98 12.61 -0.31 4.01
CA PRO A 98 12.84 0.24 5.34
C PRO A 98 13.38 1.67 5.24
N ALA A 99 12.83 2.57 6.06
CA ALA A 99 13.22 3.97 6.11
C ALA A 99 14.49 4.22 6.92
#